data_AF-A0A7J9DVM7-F1
#
_entry.id   AF-A0A7J9DVM7-F1
#
_cell.length_a   1.000
_cell.length_b   1.000
_cell.length_c   1.000
_cell.angle_alpha   90.00
_cell.angle_beta   90.00
_cell.angle_gamma   90.00
#
_symmetry.space_group_name_H-M   'P 1'
#
loop_
_entity.id
_entity.type
_entity.pdbx_description
1 polymer ?
#
loop_
_entity_poly.entity_id
_entity_poly.type
_entity_poly.pdbx_seq_one_letter_code
_entity_poly.pdbx_strand_id
1 'polypeptide(L)' 'MDYSKQVLTLGFTLFELLSQALGLNPSYLNDLGCADLLLLMGHYYPPCPQPKLIMGTTNYKDSNIITTLLQDQMGGL' A
#
# COMPACT_ATOMS: atom_id res chain seq x y z
N MET A 1 -1.85 -14.43 -9.57
CA MET A 1 -2.00 -13.29 -10.49
C MET A 1 -3.34 -12.55 -10.33
N ASP A 2 -4.36 -13.12 -9.67
CA ASP A 2 -5.63 -12.41 -9.49
C ASP A 2 -5.57 -11.33 -8.40
N TYR A 3 -4.90 -11.60 -7.28
CA TYR A 3 -4.77 -10.62 -6.21
C TYR A 3 -4.12 -9.30 -6.68
N SER A 4 -3.01 -9.40 -7.42
CA SER A 4 -2.32 -8.21 -7.96
C SER A 4 -3.20 -7.40 -8.91
N LYS A 5 -4.03 -8.05 -9.73
CA LYS A 5 -5.00 -7.38 -10.59
C LYS A 5 -6.07 -6.66 -9.77
N GLN A 6 -6.61 -7.31 -8.74
CA GLN A 6 -7.61 -6.70 -7.86
C GLN A 6 -7.05 -5.50 -7.10
N VAL A 7 -5.81 -5.59 -6.60
CA VAL A 7 -5.12 -4.48 -5.94
C VAL A 7 -4.85 -3.33 -6.92
N LEU A 8 -4.50 -3.64 -8.17
CA LEU A 8 -4.30 -2.62 -9.20
C LEU A 8 -5.61 -1.89 -9.53
N THR A 9 -6.70 -2.64 -9.75
CA THR A 9 -8.04 -2.06 -9.95
C THR A 9 -8.46 -1.19 -8.76
N LEU A 10 -8.21 -1.65 -7.54
CA LEU A 10 -8.45 -0.86 -6.33
C LEU A 10 -7.63 0.44 -6.34
N GLY A 11 -6.35 0.38 -6.73
CA GLY A 11 -5.48 1.54 -6.88
C GLY A 11 -6.07 2.59 -7.82
N PHE A 12 -6.46 2.19 -9.04
CA PHE A 12 -7.11 3.08 -10.01
C PHE A 12 -8.35 3.76 -9.42
N THR A 13 -9.24 2.99 -8.79
CA THR A 13 -10.46 3.52 -8.16
C THR A 13 -10.14 4.52 -7.04
N LEU A 14 -9.15 4.23 -6.19
CA LEU A 14 -8.75 5.13 -5.10
C LEU A 14 -8.19 6.45 -5.64
N PHE A 15 -7.40 6.41 -6.71
CA PHE A 15 -6.89 7.62 -7.36
C PHE A 15 -7.99 8.45 -8.03
N GLU A 16 -9.04 7.83 -8.56
CA GLU A 16 -10.21 8.57 -9.05
C GLU A 16 -10.95 9.31 -7.93
N LEU A 17 -11.16 8.62 -6.81
CA LEU A 17 -11.83 9.18 -5.64
C LEU A 17 -11.00 10.30 -5.01
N LEU A 18 -9.68 10.14 -4.91
CA LEU A 18 -8.78 11.17 -4.41
C LEU A 18 -8.76 12.40 -5.32
N SER A 19 -8.74 12.20 -6.64
CA SER A 19 -8.80 13.31 -7.60
C SER A 19 -10.09 14.12 -7.39
N GLN A 20 -11.23 13.45 -7.25
CA GLN A 20 -12.51 14.10 -6.96
C GLN A 20 -12.51 14.84 -5.61
N ALA A 21 -11.97 14.22 -4.56
CA ALA A 21 -11.88 14.85 -3.24
C ALA A 21 -11.01 16.12 -3.24
N LEU A 22 -10.05 16.23 -4.17
CA LEU A 22 -9.22 17.40 -4.40
C LEU A 22 -9.87 18.44 -5.34
N GLY A 23 -11.08 18.19 -5.84
CA GLY A 23 -11.77 19.06 -6.79
C GLY A 23 -11.21 18.98 -8.22
N LEU A 24 -10.50 17.91 -8.55
CA LEU A 24 -9.90 17.67 -9.86
C LEU A 24 -10.80 16.77 -10.71
N ASN A 25 -10.47 16.64 -12.00
CA ASN A 25 -11.08 15.62 -12.85
C ASN A 25 -10.80 14.23 -12.25
N PRO A 26 -11.79 13.33 -12.16
CA PRO A 26 -11.59 11.96 -11.67
C PRO A 26 -10.37 11.25 -12.28
N SER A 27 -10.06 11.42 -13.57
CA SER A 27 -8.92 10.74 -14.19
C SER A 27 -7.56 11.34 -13.84
N TYR A 28 -7.50 12.52 -13.22
CA TYR A 28 -6.28 13.33 -13.12
C TYR A 28 -5.06 12.58 -12.57
N LEU A 29 -5.18 11.91 -11.42
CA LEU A 29 -4.06 11.17 -10.84
C LEU A 29 -3.72 9.89 -11.62
N ASN A 30 -4.71 9.26 -12.26
CA ASN A 30 -4.46 8.11 -13.14
C ASN A 30 -3.73 8.53 -14.42
N ASP A 31 -4.09 9.67 -15.00
CA ASP A 31 -3.45 10.21 -16.20
C ASP A 31 -1.99 10.64 -15.94
N LEU A 32 -1.64 10.95 -14.69
CA LEU A 32 -0.26 11.17 -14.24
C LEU A 32 0.54 9.87 -14.06
N GLY A 33 -0.09 8.71 -14.24
CA GLY A 33 0.53 7.40 -14.07
C GLY A 33 0.73 6.99 -12.61
N CYS A 34 -0.01 7.58 -11.67
CA CYS A 34 0.15 7.28 -10.23
C CYS A 34 -0.15 5.81 -9.89
N ALA A 35 -0.90 5.10 -10.73
CA ALA A 35 -1.25 3.69 -10.58
C ALA A 35 -0.46 2.74 -11.50
N ASP A 36 0.44 3.26 -12.35
CA ASP A 36 1.04 2.47 -13.43
C ASP A 36 2.04 1.41 -12.93
N LEU A 37 2.60 1.63 -11.74
CA LEU A 37 3.55 0.72 -11.11
C LEU A 37 2.95 0.09 -9.85
N LEU A 38 2.85 -1.24 -9.87
CA LEU A 38 2.53 -2.04 -8.69
C LEU A 38 3.79 -2.76 -8.20
N LEU A 39 4.21 -2.44 -6.98
CA LEU A 39 5.22 -3.21 -6.24
C LEU A 39 4.53 -4.09 -5.20
N LEU A 40 4.90 -5.38 -5.15
CA LEU A 40 4.42 -6.32 -4.14
C LEU A 40 5.58 -6.75 -3.25
N MET A 41 5.40 -6.62 -1.93
CA MET A 41 6.39 -7.01 -0.93
C MET A 41 5.75 -7.96 0.08
N GLY A 42 6.44 -9.06 0.39
CA GLY A 42 6.05 -10.01 1.42
C GLY A 42 6.97 -9.89 2.62
N HIS A 43 6.42 -9.45 3.76
CA HIS A 43 7.16 -9.40 5.02
C HIS A 43 6.80 -10.62 5.87
N TYR A 44 7.83 -11.31 6.38
CA TYR A 44 7.68 -12.39 7.34
C TYR A 44 8.52 -12.08 8.59
N TYR A 45 7.84 -11.84 9.71
CA TYR A 45 8.46 -11.58 11.00
C TYR A 45 8.38 -12.84 11.87
N PRO A 46 9.48 -13.58 12.08
CA PRO A 46 9.46 -14.79 12.89
C PRO A 46 9.24 -14.48 14.38
N PRO A 47 8.81 -15.47 15.19
CA PRO A 47 8.72 -15.32 16.63
C PRO A 47 10.03 -14.83 17.25
N CYS A 48 9.94 -13.87 18.15
CA CYS A 48 11.09 -13.23 18.77
C CYS A 48 11.13 -13.53 20.28
N PRO A 49 12.25 -14.01 20.85
CA PRO A 49 12.37 -14.26 22.29
C PRO A 49 12.30 -13.00 23.15
N GLN A 50 12.71 -11.86 22.62
CA GLN A 50 12.76 -10.58 23.33
C GLN A 50 12.08 -9.46 22.50
N PRO A 51 10.78 -9.57 22.19
CA PRO A 51 10.11 -8.70 21.22
C PRO A 51 10.07 -7.22 21.65
N LYS A 52 10.27 -6.94 22.95
CA LYS A 52 10.32 -5.57 23.50
C LYS A 52 11.66 -4.86 23.28
N LEU A 53 12.70 -5.56 22.80
CA LEU A 53 14.04 -5.02 22.63
C LEU A 53 14.43 -4.80 21.16
N ILE A 54 13.54 -5.14 20.22
CA ILE A 54 13.85 -5.19 18.79
C ILE A 54 12.68 -4.57 18.01
N MET A 55 12.97 -4.05 16.82
CA MET A 55 11.96 -3.58 15.86
C MET A 55 11.93 -4.52 14.67
N GLY A 56 10.74 -4.95 14.24
CA GLY A 56 10.58 -5.76 13.03
C GLY A 56 11.05 -4.99 11.79
N THR A 57 10.61 -3.74 11.67
CA THR A 57 11.09 -2.77 10.67
C THR A 57 11.27 -1.43 11.36
N THR A 58 12.27 -0.66 10.93
CA THR A 58 12.53 0.69 11.47
C THR A 58 11.42 1.65 11.07
N ASN A 59 11.23 2.76 11.79
CA ASN A 59 10.33 3.82 11.35
C ASN A 59 10.81 4.39 10.01
N TYR A 60 9.94 4.38 9.01
CA TYR A 60 10.22 4.90 7.68
C TYR A 60 8.95 5.44 7.03
N LYS A 61 9.11 6.09 5.88
CA LYS A 61 8.01 6.49 5.01
C LYS A 61 8.18 5.77 3.68
N ASP A 62 7.08 5.20 3.21
CA ASP A 62 6.97 4.68 1.86
C ASP A 62 7.19 5.81 0.84
N SER A 63 7.85 5.52 -0.28
CA SER A 63 8.10 6.48 -1.35
C SER A 63 6.97 6.53 -2.38
N ASN A 64 6.03 5.57 -2.34
CA ASN A 64 4.85 5.51 -3.19
C ASN A 64 3.70 6.35 -2.61
N ILE A 65 2.69 6.59 -3.45
CA ILE A 65 1.57 7.48 -3.10
C ILE A 65 0.54 6.77 -2.20
N ILE A 66 0.22 5.51 -2.52
CA ILE A 66 -0.70 4.67 -1.75
C ILE A 66 -0.07 3.30 -1.54
N THR A 67 -0.09 2.83 -0.28
CA THR A 67 0.28 1.46 0.11
C THR A 67 -0.97 0.71 0.55
N THR A 68 -1.26 -0.42 -0.09
CA THR A 68 -2.30 -1.36 0.36
C THR A 68 -1.64 -2.49 1.14
N LEU A 69 -1.93 -2.56 2.44
CA LEU A 69 -1.39 -3.60 3.33
C LEU A 69 -2.44 -4.68 3.61
N LEU A 70 -2.04 -5.94 3.43
CA LEU A 70 -2.78 -7.11 3.92
C LEU A 70 -1.94 -7.75 5.05
N GLN A 71 -2.50 -7.82 6.25
CA GLN A 71 -1.87 -8.43 7.42
C GLN A 71 -2.69 -9.62 7.95
N ASP A 72 -2.01 -10.55 8.61
CA ASP A 72 -2.68 -11.63 9.32
C ASP A 72 -3.25 -11.16 10.67
N GLN A 73 -3.67 -12.12 11.50
CA GLN A 73 -4.33 -11.86 12.78
C GLN A 73 -3.34 -11.52 13.91
N MET A 74 -2.03 -11.68 13.69
CA MET A 74 -1.01 -11.41 14.71
C MET A 74 -0.81 -9.91 14.93
N GLY A 75 -1.07 -9.10 13.89
CA GLY A 75 -0.84 -7.66 13.91
C GLY A 75 0.64 -7.27 14.00
N GLY A 76 0.91 -6.02 14.33
CA GLY A 76 2.27 -5.49 14.48
C GLY A 76 2.52 -4.15 13.77
N LEU A 77 1.56 -3.71 12.95
CA LEU A 77 1.44 -2.34 12.47
C LEU A 77 0.47 -1.53 13.34
#